data_AF-A0A3D1KJ16-F1
#
_entry.id   AF-A0A3D1KJ16-F1
#
_cell.length_a   1.000
_cell.length_b   1.000
_cell.length_c   1.000
_cell.angle_alpha   90.00
_cell.angle_beta   90.00
_cell.angle_gamma   90.00
#
_symmetry.space_group_name_H-M   'P 1'
#
loop_
_entity.id
_entity.type
_entity.pdbx_description
1 polymer ?
#
loop_
_entity_poly.entity_id
_entity_poly.type
_entity_poly.pdbx_seq_one_letter_code
_entity_poly.pdbx_strand_id
1 'polypeptide(L)'
;MEAPTSKRIKTKNINTMAKTTPISLLNEANNVLTNFRTYQGMNVYELKWKILDMLCRQYPANTTLEEVYLKADTLNRYYSTTIFSILQMAKGIINIPDIDQRLQNGDHTLVKDNTQPDNDIATIISGHTNYSFATKYCACHNPAAYPIYDNIVADFFVAAIKSRHLTCPAIIGLSVSQIRNRMRNDYAFYKDIYTAFMQQYNLTTLTFREVDWYIWAAGKRLKGLLPAHSKNRSSVNVWTAGKKQMPQLPQFKQLFQLV
;
A
#
# COMPACT_ATOMS: atom_id res chain seq x y z
N MET A 1 50.86 -9.98 53.26
CA MET A 1 50.07 -8.81 52.83
C MET A 1 50.31 -8.60 51.36
N GLU A 2 49.48 -9.18 50.51
CA GLU A 2 49.32 -8.81 49.09
C GLU A 2 47.82 -8.95 48.78
N ALA A 3 47.22 -7.87 48.27
CA ALA A 3 45.79 -7.77 48.00
C ALA A 3 45.49 -8.13 46.53
N PRO A 4 44.33 -8.73 46.21
CA PRO A 4 44.01 -9.16 44.86
C PRO A 4 43.51 -7.99 43.99
N THR A 5 43.97 -7.96 42.74
CA THR A 5 43.64 -6.95 41.73
C THR A 5 42.20 -7.09 41.22
N SER A 6 41.40 -6.06 41.46
CA SER A 6 40.02 -5.87 40.96
C SER A 6 40.00 -5.66 39.44
N LYS A 7 39.33 -6.56 38.69
CA LYS A 7 38.99 -6.36 37.28
C LYS A 7 37.76 -5.44 37.18
N ARG A 8 38.01 -4.21 36.74
CA ARG A 8 37.01 -3.17 36.45
C ARG A 8 36.09 -3.59 35.29
N ILE A 9 34.83 -3.89 35.61
CA ILE A 9 33.74 -4.09 34.65
C ILE A 9 33.47 -2.76 33.94
N LYS A 10 33.64 -2.70 32.62
CA LYS A 10 33.23 -1.55 31.81
C LYS A 10 31.71 -1.61 31.61
N THR A 11 30.98 -0.79 32.37
CA THR A 11 29.58 -0.45 32.07
C THR A 11 29.54 0.33 30.75
N LYS A 12 28.98 -0.27 29.69
CA LYS A 12 28.67 0.46 28.46
C LYS A 12 27.38 1.25 28.68
N ASN A 13 27.51 2.57 28.59
CA ASN A 13 26.41 3.53 28.50
C ASN A 13 25.39 3.09 27.45
N ILE A 14 24.16 2.86 27.89
CA ILE A 14 22.98 2.70 27.04
C ILE A 14 22.34 4.09 26.97
N ASN A 15 22.62 4.84 25.91
CA ASN A 15 21.74 5.86 25.34
C ASN A 15 22.44 6.61 24.20
N THR A 16 21.91 6.45 22.98
CA THR A 16 21.52 7.50 22.03
C THR A 16 21.17 6.84 20.70
N MET A 17 19.88 6.52 20.47
CA MET A 17 19.40 6.24 19.11
C MET A 17 18.98 7.53 18.44
N ALA A 18 19.67 7.89 17.34
CA ALA A 18 19.35 9.05 16.53
C ALA A 18 18.01 8.82 15.79
N LYS A 19 17.06 9.72 16.00
CA LYS A 19 15.78 9.78 15.27
C LYS A 19 16.07 10.11 13.81
N THR A 20 15.68 9.24 12.89
CA THR A 20 15.75 9.52 11.44
C THR A 20 14.75 10.61 11.06
N THR A 21 15.24 11.66 10.39
CA THR A 21 14.47 12.87 10.10
C THR A 21 13.54 12.67 8.87
N PRO A 22 12.28 13.17 8.89
CA PRO A 22 11.28 13.01 7.82
C PRO A 22 11.69 13.43 6.40
N ILE A 23 12.75 14.23 6.25
CA ILE A 23 13.21 14.79 4.97
C ILE A 23 13.77 13.71 4.04
N SER A 24 14.32 12.60 4.56
CA SER A 24 14.97 11.58 3.70
C SER A 24 13.98 10.71 2.92
N LEU A 25 12.82 10.38 3.50
CA LEU A 25 11.83 9.52 2.84
C LEU A 25 11.04 10.25 1.77
N LEU A 26 10.78 11.55 1.97
CA LEU A 26 10.20 12.40 0.93
C LEU A 26 11.12 12.51 -0.28
N ASN A 27 12.44 12.65 -0.07
CA ASN A 27 13.41 12.65 -1.16
C ASN A 27 13.48 11.30 -1.88
N GLU A 28 13.32 10.18 -1.16
CA GLU A 28 13.28 8.84 -1.77
C GLU A 28 11.98 8.60 -2.56
N ALA A 29 10.82 8.97 -2.00
CA ALA A 29 9.55 8.94 -2.71
C ALA A 29 9.62 9.80 -3.97
N ASN A 30 10.14 11.02 -3.86
CA ASN A 30 10.37 11.90 -5.01
C ASN A 30 11.38 11.31 -5.99
N ASN A 31 12.45 10.64 -5.55
CA ASN A 31 13.39 9.97 -6.45
C ASN A 31 12.77 8.77 -7.16
N VAL A 32 11.93 7.98 -6.48
CA VAL A 32 11.17 6.89 -7.11
C VAL A 32 10.19 7.47 -8.14
N LEU A 33 9.48 8.55 -7.80
CA LEU A 33 8.56 9.25 -8.70
C LEU A 33 9.29 9.93 -9.87
N THR A 34 10.47 10.49 -9.66
CA THR A 34 11.28 11.13 -10.71
C THR A 34 11.91 10.10 -11.63
N ASN A 35 12.55 9.05 -11.08
CA ASN A 35 13.05 7.94 -11.89
C ASN A 35 11.92 7.24 -12.66
N PHE A 36 10.71 7.20 -12.10
CA PHE A 36 9.50 6.75 -12.78
C PHE A 36 9.14 7.66 -13.98
N ARG A 37 9.17 8.98 -13.82
CA ARG A 37 8.86 9.94 -14.90
C ARG A 37 9.90 9.95 -16.03
N THR A 38 11.14 9.51 -15.77
CA THR A 38 12.26 9.62 -16.72
C THR A 38 12.70 8.30 -17.37
N TYR A 39 12.03 7.16 -17.09
CA TYR A 39 12.48 5.87 -17.62
C TYR A 39 12.03 5.61 -19.07
N GLN A 40 13.01 5.27 -19.93
CA GLN A 40 12.89 4.88 -21.35
C GLN A 40 12.26 3.47 -21.56
N GLY A 41 11.27 3.12 -20.75
CA GLY A 41 10.58 1.83 -20.82
C GLY A 41 9.45 1.80 -19.82
N MET A 42 8.27 2.32 -20.21
CA MET A 42 7.06 2.26 -19.41
C MET A 42 6.84 0.82 -18.93
N ASN A 43 6.92 0.60 -17.62
CA ASN A 43 6.69 -0.74 -17.09
C ASN A 43 5.21 -1.11 -17.33
N VAL A 44 4.90 -2.39 -17.52
CA VAL A 44 3.54 -2.84 -17.86
C VAL A 44 2.49 -2.40 -16.83
N TYR A 45 2.86 -2.20 -15.56
CA TYR A 45 1.94 -1.76 -14.52
C TYR A 45 1.59 -0.26 -14.63
N GLU A 46 2.52 0.55 -15.14
CA GLU A 46 2.31 1.97 -15.43
C GLU A 46 1.38 2.13 -16.63
N LEU A 47 1.62 1.38 -17.69
CA LEU A 47 0.74 1.38 -18.86
C LEU A 47 -0.69 0.99 -18.46
N LYS A 48 -0.83 -0.08 -17.67
CA LYS A 48 -2.12 -0.54 -17.14
C LYS A 48 -2.85 0.56 -16.35
N TRP A 49 -2.15 1.23 -15.43
CA TRP A 49 -2.75 2.33 -14.67
C TRP A 49 -3.13 3.51 -15.57
N LYS A 50 -2.22 3.92 -16.47
CA LYS A 50 -2.46 5.04 -17.38
C LYS A 50 -3.68 4.82 -18.26
N ILE A 51 -3.85 3.60 -18.80
CA ILE A 51 -5.04 3.25 -19.58
C ILE A 51 -6.30 3.30 -18.71
N LEU A 52 -6.25 2.74 -17.50
CA LEU A 52 -7.39 2.74 -16.59
C LEU A 52 -7.80 4.18 -16.17
N ASP A 53 -6.83 5.02 -15.85
CA ASP A 53 -7.02 6.44 -15.53
C ASP A 53 -7.55 7.24 -16.74
N MET A 54 -7.07 6.96 -17.95
CA MET A 54 -7.65 7.52 -19.18
C MET A 54 -9.12 7.13 -19.35
N LEU A 55 -9.48 5.87 -19.09
CA LEU A 55 -10.88 5.41 -19.17
C LEU A 55 -11.76 6.09 -18.12
N CYS A 56 -11.32 6.21 -16.87
CA CYS A 56 -12.09 6.89 -15.82
C CYS A 56 -12.24 8.40 -16.09
N ARG A 57 -11.26 9.04 -16.74
CA ARG A 57 -11.37 10.43 -17.18
C ARG A 57 -12.29 10.63 -18.38
N GLN A 58 -12.30 9.68 -19.31
CA GLN A 58 -13.19 9.71 -20.47
C GLN A 58 -14.64 9.42 -20.07
N TYR A 59 -14.85 8.53 -19.10
CA TYR A 59 -16.15 8.11 -18.60
C TYR A 59 -16.26 8.34 -17.09
N PRO A 60 -16.33 9.61 -16.65
CA PRO A 60 -16.25 9.97 -15.24
C PRO A 60 -17.50 9.56 -14.44
N ALA A 61 -18.66 9.52 -15.09
CA ALA A 61 -19.92 9.12 -14.48
C ALA A 61 -20.07 7.60 -14.43
N ASN A 62 -20.95 7.13 -13.55
CA ASN A 62 -21.28 5.72 -13.39
C ASN A 62 -22.75 5.44 -13.73
N THR A 63 -23.24 6.08 -14.81
CA THR A 63 -24.66 6.10 -15.18
C THR A 63 -25.05 5.11 -16.28
N THR A 64 -24.12 4.65 -17.10
CA THR A 64 -24.42 3.72 -18.22
C THR A 64 -23.75 2.36 -18.03
N LEU A 65 -24.40 1.31 -18.50
CA LEU A 65 -23.91 -0.06 -18.36
C LEU A 65 -22.62 -0.29 -19.12
N GLU A 66 -22.54 0.22 -20.34
CA GLU A 66 -21.42 0.04 -21.27
C GLU A 66 -20.13 0.66 -20.70
N GLU A 67 -20.22 1.90 -20.20
CA GLU A 67 -19.07 2.62 -19.65
C GLU A 67 -18.58 2.00 -18.34
N VAL A 68 -19.51 1.66 -17.43
CA VAL A 68 -19.16 1.01 -16.17
C VAL A 68 -18.60 -0.39 -16.41
N TYR A 69 -19.19 -1.16 -17.33
CA TYR A 69 -18.68 -2.47 -17.73
C TYR A 69 -17.26 -2.36 -18.30
N LEU A 70 -17.00 -1.40 -19.19
CA LEU A 70 -15.68 -1.19 -19.77
C LEU A 70 -14.62 -0.86 -18.71
N LYS A 71 -14.94 0.05 -17.77
CA LYS A 71 -14.07 0.38 -16.63
C LYS A 71 -13.81 -0.86 -15.76
N ALA A 72 -14.85 -1.58 -15.39
CA ALA A 72 -14.77 -2.76 -14.51
C ALA A 72 -14.00 -3.93 -15.17
N ASP A 73 -14.26 -4.25 -16.44
CA ASP A 73 -13.57 -5.31 -17.17
C ASP A 73 -12.08 -4.99 -17.33
N THR A 74 -11.76 -3.74 -17.72
CA THR A 74 -10.37 -3.30 -17.89
C THR A 74 -9.60 -3.40 -16.56
N LEU A 75 -10.20 -2.91 -15.47
CA LEU A 75 -9.61 -3.00 -14.13
C LEU A 75 -9.39 -4.46 -13.73
N ASN A 76 -10.40 -5.31 -13.92
CA ASN A 76 -10.32 -6.72 -13.56
C ASN A 76 -9.23 -7.47 -14.32
N ARG A 77 -9.07 -7.20 -15.62
CA ARG A 77 -8.00 -7.77 -16.45
C ARG A 77 -6.62 -7.29 -16.03
N TYR A 78 -6.47 -6.01 -15.72
CA TYR A 78 -5.16 -5.41 -15.44
C TYR A 78 -4.62 -5.78 -14.08
N TYR A 79 -5.49 -5.86 -13.07
CA TYR A 79 -5.13 -6.11 -11.68
C TYR A 79 -5.53 -7.51 -11.19
N SER A 80 -6.05 -8.35 -12.08
CA SER A 80 -6.42 -9.74 -11.81
C SER A 80 -7.27 -9.88 -10.54
N THR A 81 -8.28 -9.03 -10.39
CA THR A 81 -9.13 -8.99 -9.19
C THR A 81 -10.11 -10.16 -9.09
N THR A 82 -10.10 -11.07 -10.07
CA THR A 82 -10.87 -12.32 -10.06
C THR A 82 -12.38 -12.11 -9.95
N ILE A 83 -12.88 -11.02 -10.56
CA ILE A 83 -14.32 -10.81 -10.72
C ILE A 83 -14.81 -11.71 -11.85
N PHE A 84 -15.55 -12.75 -11.51
CA PHE A 84 -16.07 -13.72 -12.48
C PHE A 84 -17.28 -13.18 -13.25
N SER A 85 -18.07 -12.31 -12.62
CA SER A 85 -19.31 -11.77 -13.19
C SER A 85 -19.23 -10.26 -13.35
N ILE A 86 -18.51 -9.79 -14.38
CA ILE A 86 -18.34 -8.35 -14.64
C ILE A 86 -19.68 -7.67 -14.94
N LEU A 87 -20.59 -8.36 -15.63
CA LEU A 87 -21.92 -7.81 -15.91
C LEU A 87 -22.72 -7.53 -14.62
N GLN A 88 -22.68 -8.45 -13.66
CA GLN A 88 -23.34 -8.23 -12.36
C GLN A 88 -22.64 -7.12 -11.57
N MET A 89 -21.30 -7.09 -11.57
CA MET A 89 -20.53 -6.02 -10.95
C MET A 89 -20.94 -4.65 -11.51
N ALA A 90 -20.99 -4.51 -12.85
CA ALA A 90 -21.34 -3.26 -13.49
C ALA A 90 -22.78 -2.81 -13.20
N LYS A 91 -23.74 -3.75 -13.23
CA LYS A 91 -25.13 -3.47 -12.83
C LYS A 91 -25.23 -3.03 -11.36
N GLY A 92 -24.49 -3.68 -10.47
CA GLY A 92 -24.46 -3.31 -9.06
C GLY A 92 -23.93 -1.90 -8.85
N ILE A 93 -22.81 -1.55 -9.50
CA ILE A 93 -22.20 -0.22 -9.41
C ILE A 93 -23.18 0.90 -9.81
N ILE A 94 -23.92 0.73 -10.92
CA ILE A 94 -24.89 1.74 -11.40
C ILE A 94 -26.06 1.91 -10.44
N ASN A 95 -26.42 0.86 -9.70
CA ASN A 95 -27.53 0.87 -8.77
C ASN A 95 -27.15 1.42 -7.38
N ILE A 96 -25.88 1.73 -7.13
CA ILE A 96 -25.46 2.36 -5.87
C ILE A 96 -25.96 3.81 -5.83
N PRO A 97 -26.78 4.19 -4.83
CA PRO A 97 -27.22 5.57 -4.64
C PRO A 97 -26.05 6.56 -4.56
N ASP A 98 -26.17 7.65 -5.33
CA ASP A 98 -25.25 8.79 -5.34
C ASP A 98 -23.77 8.42 -5.56
N ILE A 99 -23.50 7.32 -6.29
CA ILE A 99 -22.15 6.77 -6.44
C ILE A 99 -21.12 7.81 -6.89
N ASP A 100 -21.45 8.65 -7.87
CA ASP A 100 -20.53 9.65 -8.40
C ASP A 100 -20.19 10.72 -7.35
N GLN A 101 -21.18 11.17 -6.58
CA GLN A 101 -20.98 12.13 -5.50
C GLN A 101 -20.16 11.51 -4.34
N ARG A 102 -20.45 10.26 -3.99
CA ARG A 102 -19.72 9.51 -2.96
C ARG A 102 -18.25 9.30 -3.33
N LEU A 103 -17.96 8.96 -4.59
CA LEU A 103 -16.60 8.88 -5.14
C LEU A 103 -15.86 10.22 -5.05
N GLN A 104 -16.51 11.32 -5.44
CA GLN A 104 -15.91 12.64 -5.34
C GLN A 104 -15.60 13.04 -3.90
N ASN A 105 -16.51 12.71 -2.97
CA ASN A 105 -16.37 13.05 -1.55
C ASN A 105 -15.37 12.14 -0.80
N GLY A 106 -14.88 11.07 -1.43
CA GLY A 106 -13.96 10.15 -0.77
C GLY A 106 -14.61 9.31 0.34
N ASP A 107 -15.90 9.02 0.18
CA ASP A 107 -16.69 8.22 1.12
C ASP A 107 -16.10 6.80 1.22
N HIS A 108 -15.58 6.47 2.40
CA HIS A 108 -14.94 5.17 2.64
C HIS A 108 -15.95 4.01 2.67
N THR A 109 -17.23 4.28 2.95
CA THR A 109 -18.27 3.25 3.03
C THR A 109 -18.59 2.70 1.64
N LEU A 110 -18.35 3.48 0.58
CA LEU A 110 -18.51 3.03 -0.81
C LEU A 110 -17.56 1.87 -1.17
N VAL A 111 -16.39 1.79 -0.53
CA VAL A 111 -15.48 0.66 -0.73
C VAL A 111 -16.02 -0.58 -0.04
N LYS A 112 -16.35 -0.46 1.25
CA LYS A 112 -16.91 -1.54 2.06
C LYS A 112 -17.60 -0.94 3.28
N ASP A 113 -18.90 -1.15 3.41
CA ASP A 113 -19.68 -0.73 4.55
C ASP A 113 -19.90 -1.94 5.47
N ASN A 114 -19.36 -1.85 6.69
CA ASN A 114 -19.53 -2.91 7.69
C ASN A 114 -20.87 -2.81 8.44
N THR A 115 -21.68 -1.78 8.16
CA THR A 115 -22.98 -1.51 8.79
C THR A 115 -24.14 -1.73 7.82
N GLN A 116 -23.97 -1.43 6.52
CA GLN A 116 -24.99 -1.58 5.48
C GLN A 116 -24.39 -2.23 4.22
N PRO A 117 -24.31 -3.57 4.15
CA PRO A 117 -23.57 -4.30 3.11
C PRO A 117 -24.20 -4.24 1.71
N ASP A 118 -25.29 -3.51 1.48
CA ASP A 118 -25.97 -3.43 0.18
C ASP A 118 -25.72 -2.10 -0.56
N ASN A 119 -24.81 -1.26 -0.04
CA ASN A 119 -24.53 0.07 -0.58
C ASN A 119 -23.03 0.32 -0.82
N ASP A 120 -22.27 -0.75 -1.07
CA ASP A 120 -20.83 -0.70 -1.33
C ASP A 120 -20.41 -1.59 -2.51
N ILE A 121 -19.23 -1.33 -3.06
CA ILE A 121 -18.72 -2.04 -4.25
C ILE A 121 -18.17 -3.44 -3.90
N ALA A 122 -17.63 -3.63 -2.69
CA ALA A 122 -16.99 -4.88 -2.31
C ALA A 122 -17.99 -6.04 -2.17
N THR A 123 -19.24 -5.77 -1.83
CA THR A 123 -20.26 -6.79 -1.54
C THR A 123 -21.25 -7.07 -2.68
N ILE A 124 -21.18 -6.31 -3.79
CA ILE A 124 -22.10 -6.45 -4.95
C ILE A 124 -22.30 -7.91 -5.38
N ILE A 125 -21.22 -8.70 -5.43
CA ILE A 125 -21.31 -10.13 -5.77
C ILE A 125 -21.46 -10.93 -4.47
N SER A 126 -22.67 -11.45 -4.25
CA SER A 126 -22.99 -12.26 -3.08
C SER A 126 -21.99 -13.40 -2.87
N GLY A 127 -21.64 -13.67 -1.61
CA GLY A 127 -20.73 -14.75 -1.23
C GLY A 127 -19.24 -14.46 -1.44
N HIS A 128 -18.87 -13.33 -2.05
CA HIS A 128 -17.48 -12.95 -2.26
C HIS A 128 -17.22 -11.46 -1.96
N THR A 129 -16.29 -11.16 -1.05
CA THR A 129 -15.86 -9.77 -0.80
C THR A 129 -14.80 -9.34 -1.82
N ASN A 130 -15.18 -8.49 -2.75
CA ASN A 130 -14.37 -7.95 -3.84
C ASN A 130 -13.53 -6.74 -3.41
N TYR A 131 -12.96 -6.79 -2.21
CA TYR A 131 -12.33 -5.63 -1.55
C TYR A 131 -11.19 -4.99 -2.35
N SER A 132 -10.32 -5.82 -2.94
CA SER A 132 -9.22 -5.34 -3.80
C SER A 132 -9.73 -4.64 -5.07
N PHE A 133 -10.85 -5.11 -5.63
CA PHE A 133 -11.50 -4.47 -6.77
C PHE A 133 -12.10 -3.13 -6.35
N ALA A 134 -12.89 -3.11 -5.27
CA ALA A 134 -13.56 -1.92 -4.78
C ALA A 134 -12.59 -0.76 -4.50
N THR A 135 -11.48 -1.04 -3.81
CA THR A 135 -10.45 -0.02 -3.53
C THR A 135 -9.81 0.54 -4.80
N LYS A 136 -9.56 -0.29 -5.82
CA LYS A 136 -8.97 0.15 -7.10
C LYS A 136 -9.97 0.92 -7.95
N TYR A 137 -11.23 0.50 -7.94
CA TYR A 137 -12.29 1.19 -8.66
C TYR A 137 -12.45 2.62 -8.12
N CYS A 138 -12.55 2.76 -6.79
CA CYS A 138 -12.65 4.07 -6.15
C CYS A 138 -11.39 4.92 -6.38
N ALA A 139 -10.20 4.34 -6.29
CA ALA A 139 -8.94 5.05 -6.56
C ALA A 139 -8.79 5.51 -8.02
N CYS A 140 -9.43 4.83 -8.97
CA CYS A 140 -9.45 5.28 -10.37
C CYS A 140 -10.23 6.57 -10.55
N HIS A 141 -11.35 6.70 -9.83
CA HIS A 141 -12.21 7.88 -9.89
C HIS A 141 -11.67 9.03 -9.02
N ASN A 142 -11.05 8.71 -7.88
CA ASN A 142 -10.50 9.71 -6.97
C ASN A 142 -9.19 9.21 -6.33
N PRO A 143 -8.05 9.34 -7.03
CA PRO A 143 -6.76 8.82 -6.57
C PRO A 143 -6.22 9.53 -5.32
N ALA A 144 -6.75 10.71 -4.99
CA ALA A 144 -6.38 11.48 -3.81
C ALA A 144 -7.13 11.04 -2.54
N ALA A 145 -8.29 10.40 -2.66
CA ALA A 145 -9.14 10.07 -1.52
C ALA A 145 -9.14 8.58 -1.11
N TYR A 146 -8.78 7.69 -2.04
CA TYR A 146 -8.90 6.24 -1.85
C TYR A 146 -7.54 5.52 -1.89
N PRO A 147 -6.99 5.09 -0.74
CA PRO A 147 -5.88 4.15 -0.71
C PRO A 147 -6.27 2.79 -1.32
N ILE A 148 -5.36 2.23 -2.12
CA ILE A 148 -5.54 0.93 -2.78
C ILE A 148 -5.13 -0.18 -1.84
N TYR A 149 -6.02 -1.14 -1.60
CA TYR A 149 -5.67 -2.34 -0.87
C TYR A 149 -5.15 -3.43 -1.82
N ASP A 150 -3.98 -3.97 -1.49
CA ASP A 150 -3.56 -5.30 -1.92
C ASP A 150 -2.70 -5.98 -0.84
N ASN A 151 -2.44 -7.28 -1.00
CA ASN A 151 -1.68 -8.05 -0.01
C ASN A 151 -0.21 -7.61 0.10
N ILE A 152 0.38 -7.04 -0.95
CA ILE A 152 1.77 -6.54 -0.93
C ILE A 152 1.84 -5.27 -0.10
N VAL A 153 0.91 -4.34 -0.30
CA VAL A 153 0.81 -3.09 0.46
C VAL A 153 0.49 -3.38 1.93
N ALA A 154 -0.46 -4.29 2.20
CA ALA A 154 -0.77 -4.71 3.56
C ALA A 154 0.43 -5.37 4.26
N ASP A 155 1.21 -6.20 3.54
CA ASP A 155 2.42 -6.81 4.07
C ASP A 155 3.53 -5.77 4.36
N PHE A 156 3.64 -4.75 3.51
CA PHE A 156 4.54 -3.62 3.77
C PHE A 156 4.19 -2.92 5.08
N PHE A 157 2.92 -2.57 5.31
CA PHE A 157 2.50 -1.92 6.55
C PHE A 157 2.71 -2.82 7.77
N VAL A 158 2.43 -4.12 7.65
CA VAL A 158 2.74 -5.10 8.70
C VAL A 158 4.23 -5.11 9.03
N ALA A 159 5.11 -5.08 8.02
CA ALA A 159 6.55 -5.04 8.23
C ALA A 159 6.98 -3.73 8.89
N ALA A 160 6.50 -2.58 8.40
CA ALA A 160 6.81 -1.27 8.97
C ALA A 160 6.40 -1.17 10.45
N ILE A 161 5.20 -1.67 10.79
CA ILE A 161 4.70 -1.69 12.17
C ILE A 161 5.52 -2.64 13.06
N LYS A 162 5.80 -3.87 12.61
CA LYS A 162 6.64 -4.83 13.35
C LYS A 162 8.02 -4.28 13.66
N SER A 163 8.58 -3.54 12.71
CA SER A 163 9.89 -2.92 12.84
C SER A 163 9.86 -1.58 13.60
N ARG A 164 8.68 -1.09 14.03
CA ARG A 164 8.48 0.22 14.68
C ARG A 164 8.78 1.43 13.80
N HIS A 165 8.72 1.27 12.48
CA HIS A 165 8.81 2.34 11.48
C HIS A 165 7.45 2.96 11.15
N LEU A 166 6.38 2.45 11.72
CA LEU A 166 5.08 3.07 11.68
C LEU A 166 4.41 2.85 13.03
N THR A 167 3.97 3.93 13.65
CA THR A 167 3.15 3.90 14.87
C THR A 167 2.08 4.96 14.76
N CYS A 168 0.84 4.61 15.08
CA CYS A 168 -0.28 5.54 15.10
C CYS A 168 -1.30 5.13 16.17
N PRO A 169 -2.20 6.06 16.59
CA PRO A 169 -3.19 5.78 17.62
C PRO A 169 -4.07 4.55 17.30
N ALA A 170 -4.42 4.36 16.03
CA ALA A 170 -5.29 3.27 15.58
C ALA A 170 -4.75 1.87 15.92
N ILE A 171 -3.43 1.69 16.03
CA ILE A 171 -2.80 0.38 16.25
C ILE A 171 -2.40 0.11 17.71
N ILE A 172 -2.58 1.08 18.61
CA ILE A 172 -2.21 0.91 20.03
C ILE A 172 -3.03 -0.23 20.65
N GLY A 173 -2.35 -1.13 21.34
CA GLY A 173 -2.97 -2.28 22.01
C GLY A 173 -3.38 -3.43 21.06
N LEU A 174 -3.13 -3.31 19.76
CA LEU A 174 -3.42 -4.38 18.79
C LEU A 174 -2.18 -5.21 18.49
N SER A 175 -2.36 -6.53 18.44
CA SER A 175 -1.36 -7.43 17.86
C SER A 175 -1.26 -7.26 16.34
N VAL A 176 -0.13 -7.66 15.76
CA VAL A 176 0.09 -7.61 14.31
C VAL A 176 -0.99 -8.39 13.53
N SER A 177 -1.42 -9.55 14.04
CA SER A 177 -2.47 -10.34 13.40
C SER A 177 -3.81 -9.60 13.40
N GLN A 178 -4.16 -8.95 14.51
CA GLN A 178 -5.35 -8.10 14.59
C GLN A 178 -5.26 -6.91 13.63
N ILE A 179 -4.13 -6.22 13.57
CA ILE A 179 -3.90 -5.11 12.64
C ILE A 179 -4.08 -5.56 11.19
N ARG A 180 -3.43 -6.67 10.81
CA ARG A 180 -3.57 -7.25 9.46
C ARG A 180 -5.02 -7.59 9.15
N ASN A 181 -5.72 -8.24 10.08
CA ASN A 181 -7.10 -8.62 9.89
C ASN A 181 -8.02 -7.40 9.75
N ARG A 182 -7.80 -6.34 10.53
CA ARG A 182 -8.55 -5.09 10.42
C ARG A 182 -8.30 -4.38 9.10
N MET A 183 -7.04 -4.24 8.64
CA MET A 183 -6.76 -3.65 7.32
C MET A 183 -7.50 -4.33 6.17
N ARG A 184 -7.72 -5.65 6.27
CA ARG A 184 -8.44 -6.44 5.27
C ARG A 184 -9.96 -6.23 5.28
N ASN A 185 -10.52 -5.84 6.42
CA ASN A 185 -11.97 -5.87 6.65
C ASN A 185 -12.60 -4.51 6.98
N ASP A 186 -11.79 -3.53 7.36
CA ASP A 186 -12.19 -2.21 7.84
C ASP A 186 -11.40 -1.17 7.02
N TYR A 187 -12.07 -0.60 6.01
CA TYR A 187 -11.42 0.33 5.09
C TYR A 187 -11.07 1.66 5.74
N ALA A 188 -11.89 2.12 6.69
CA ALA A 188 -11.59 3.32 7.47
C ALA A 188 -10.29 3.11 8.27
N PHE A 189 -10.17 1.98 8.98
CA PHE A 189 -8.93 1.63 9.68
C PHE A 189 -7.73 1.51 8.75
N TYR A 190 -7.90 0.92 7.57
CA TYR A 190 -6.83 0.85 6.57
C TYR A 190 -6.40 2.23 6.10
N LYS A 191 -7.36 3.12 5.83
CA LYS A 191 -7.12 4.51 5.44
C LYS A 191 -6.42 5.30 6.54
N ASP A 192 -6.73 5.06 7.81
CA ASP A 192 -6.03 5.68 8.95
C ASP A 192 -4.55 5.27 9.01
N ILE A 193 -4.25 3.98 8.82
CA ILE A 193 -2.86 3.48 8.77
C ILE A 193 -2.10 4.14 7.62
N TYR A 194 -2.72 4.21 6.44
CA TYR A 194 -2.13 4.81 5.26
C TYR A 194 -1.87 6.31 5.46
N THR A 195 -2.86 7.02 6.00
CA THR A 195 -2.77 8.45 6.29
C THR A 195 -1.69 8.74 7.32
N ALA A 196 -1.61 7.95 8.39
CA ALA A 196 -0.57 8.07 9.39
C ALA A 196 0.83 7.85 8.79
N PHE A 197 0.98 6.89 7.87
CA PHE A 197 2.22 6.70 7.14
C PHE A 197 2.58 7.94 6.31
N MET A 198 1.63 8.47 5.52
CA MET A 198 1.87 9.66 4.71
C MET A 198 2.24 10.87 5.57
N GLN A 199 1.59 11.06 6.72
CA GLN A 199 1.90 12.13 7.67
C GLN A 199 3.30 11.97 8.28
N GLN A 200 3.63 10.78 8.79
CA GLN A 200 4.92 10.51 9.44
C GLN A 200 6.11 10.78 8.51
N TYR A 201 5.92 10.58 7.21
CA TYR A 201 6.95 10.72 6.19
C TYR A 201 6.79 11.95 5.29
N ASN A 202 5.94 12.92 5.69
CA ASN A 202 5.70 14.16 4.96
C ASN A 202 5.30 13.97 3.48
N LEU A 203 4.51 12.95 3.19
CA LEU A 203 4.01 12.61 1.86
C LEU A 203 2.61 13.21 1.59
N THR A 204 2.12 14.10 2.45
CA THR A 204 0.74 14.63 2.40
C THR A 204 0.45 15.51 1.18
N THR A 205 1.48 15.94 0.45
CA THR A 205 1.33 16.64 -0.84
C THR A 205 1.09 15.70 -2.01
N LEU A 206 1.30 14.39 -1.81
CA LEU A 206 1.08 13.36 -2.82
C LEU A 206 -0.31 12.76 -2.65
N THR A 207 -0.85 12.23 -3.75
CA THR A 207 -2.06 11.41 -3.71
C THR A 207 -1.78 10.03 -3.10
N PHE A 208 -2.81 9.34 -2.60
CA PHE A 208 -2.67 7.95 -2.18
C PHE A 208 -2.13 7.07 -3.32
N ARG A 209 -2.53 7.36 -4.56
CA ARG A 209 -2.06 6.60 -5.72
C ARG A 209 -0.56 6.72 -5.96
N GLU A 210 -0.01 7.93 -5.84
CA GLU A 210 1.43 8.17 -6.01
C GLU A 210 2.23 7.48 -4.91
N VAL A 211 1.73 7.50 -3.67
CA VAL A 211 2.35 6.78 -2.55
C VAL A 211 2.21 5.26 -2.71
N ASP A 212 1.10 4.77 -3.28
CA ASP A 212 0.86 3.34 -3.50
C ASP A 212 1.91 2.72 -4.42
N TRP A 213 2.31 3.44 -5.46
CA TRP A 213 3.42 3.02 -6.32
C TRP A 213 4.70 2.75 -5.54
N TYR A 214 5.07 3.67 -4.65
CA TYR A 214 6.25 3.53 -3.80
C TYR A 214 6.10 2.33 -2.87
N ILE A 215 4.98 2.24 -2.14
CA ILE A 215 4.75 1.18 -1.16
C ILE A 215 4.71 -0.20 -1.84
N TRP A 216 4.04 -0.31 -2.99
CA TRP A 216 3.96 -1.56 -3.74
C TRP A 216 5.33 -2.01 -4.25
N ALA A 217 6.12 -1.09 -4.81
CA ALA A 217 7.48 -1.39 -5.27
C ALA A 217 8.38 -1.83 -4.10
N ALA A 218 8.31 -1.14 -2.97
CA ALA A 218 9.01 -1.51 -1.74
C ALA A 218 8.56 -2.89 -1.23
N GLY A 219 7.25 -3.14 -1.16
CA GLY A 219 6.67 -4.41 -0.74
C GLY A 219 7.07 -5.58 -1.65
N LYS A 220 7.11 -5.37 -2.97
CA LYS A 220 7.62 -6.37 -3.92
C LYS A 220 9.11 -6.69 -3.68
N ARG A 221 9.95 -5.68 -3.42
CA ARG A 221 11.37 -5.88 -3.06
C ARG A 221 11.52 -6.67 -1.76
N LEU A 222 10.73 -6.34 -0.73
CA LEU A 222 10.71 -7.08 0.54
C LEU A 222 10.37 -8.56 0.34
N LYS A 223 9.50 -8.87 -0.63
CA LYS A 223 9.13 -10.24 -0.98
C LYS A 223 10.08 -10.94 -1.96
N GLY A 224 11.15 -10.28 -2.41
CA GLY A 224 12.03 -10.80 -3.47
C GLY A 224 11.36 -10.95 -4.83
N LEU A 225 10.23 -10.25 -5.06
CA LEU A 225 9.43 -10.33 -6.29
C LEU A 225 9.84 -9.28 -7.35
N LEU A 226 10.77 -8.40 -7.01
CA LEU A 226 11.49 -7.55 -7.96
C LEU A 226 12.98 -7.89 -7.84
N PRO A 227 13.71 -8.00 -8.96
CA PRO A 227 15.15 -8.20 -8.91
C PRO A 227 15.76 -7.03 -8.13
N ALA A 228 16.59 -7.36 -7.14
CA ALA A 228 17.54 -6.39 -6.62
C ALA A 228 18.34 -5.87 -7.83
N HIS A 229 18.66 -4.57 -7.86
CA HIS A 229 19.65 -4.07 -8.80
C HIS A 229 21.02 -4.66 -8.46
N SER A 230 21.25 -5.92 -8.83
CA SER A 230 22.58 -6.54 -8.95
C SER A 230 22.47 -7.89 -9.65
N LYS A 231 23.25 -8.01 -10.72
CA LYS A 231 23.52 -9.24 -11.49
C LYS A 231 24.00 -10.36 -10.56
N ASN A 232 23.19 -11.42 -10.40
CA ASN A 232 23.57 -12.83 -10.61
C ASN A 232 22.52 -13.80 -10.05
N ARG A 233 22.19 -14.80 -10.88
CA ARG A 233 21.31 -15.92 -10.56
C ARG A 233 22.03 -16.95 -9.72
N SER A 234 21.41 -17.39 -8.63
CA SER A 234 21.28 -18.82 -8.27
C SER A 234 20.31 -18.98 -7.11
N SER A 235 19.46 -20.00 -7.24
CA SER A 235 18.41 -20.45 -6.34
C SER A 235 18.92 -20.73 -4.93
N VAL A 236 18.55 -19.90 -3.95
CA VAL A 236 18.76 -20.19 -2.51
C VAL A 236 17.55 -19.72 -1.70
N ASN A 237 17.07 -20.61 -0.84
CA ASN A 237 15.87 -20.54 0.02
C ASN A 237 15.41 -19.13 0.45
N VAL A 238 14.13 -18.85 0.16
CA VAL A 238 13.47 -17.53 0.13
C VAL A 238 13.26 -16.87 1.50
N TRP A 239 13.55 -17.55 2.62
CA TRP A 239 13.34 -16.98 3.96
C TRP A 239 14.62 -16.49 4.67
N THR A 240 15.80 -16.97 4.29
CA THR A 240 17.08 -16.57 4.90
C THR A 240 17.82 -15.49 4.10
N ALA A 241 17.47 -15.28 2.83
CA ALA A 241 18.04 -14.22 1.99
C ALA A 241 17.42 -12.83 2.23
N GLY A 242 16.14 -12.76 2.61
CA GLY A 242 15.44 -11.48 2.84
C GLY A 242 16.02 -10.64 4.00
N LYS A 243 16.54 -11.29 5.06
CA LYS A 243 17.26 -10.62 6.15
C LYS A 243 18.68 -10.18 5.76
N LYS A 244 19.31 -10.84 4.78
CA LYS A 244 20.70 -10.56 4.35
C LYS A 244 20.80 -9.62 3.14
N GLN A 245 19.70 -9.36 2.42
CA GLN A 245 19.68 -8.45 1.26
C GLN A 245 19.07 -7.07 1.52
N MET A 246 18.47 -6.84 2.69
CA MET A 246 18.13 -5.48 3.16
C MET A 246 19.31 -4.46 3.11
N PRO A 247 20.58 -4.84 3.35
CA PRO A 247 21.71 -3.90 3.34
C PRO A 247 22.23 -3.46 1.95
N GLN A 248 21.73 -4.06 0.85
CA GLN A 248 22.29 -3.90 -0.50
C GLN A 248 21.38 -3.13 -1.46
N LEU A 249 20.21 -2.66 -1.00
CA LEU A 249 19.41 -1.69 -1.73
C LEU A 249 20.01 -0.30 -1.48
N PRO A 250 20.47 0.44 -2.52
CA PRO A 250 21.06 1.75 -2.32
C PRO A 250 20.03 2.64 -1.62
N GLN A 251 20.36 3.05 -0.39
CA GLN A 251 19.61 3.87 0.58
C GLN A 251 18.73 3.19 1.65
N PHE A 252 18.80 1.86 1.85
CA PHE A 252 18.40 1.28 3.15
C PHE A 252 19.48 1.46 4.25
N LYS A 253 20.68 1.93 3.89
CA LYS A 253 21.85 2.03 4.80
C LYS A 253 21.76 3.08 5.91
N GLN A 254 20.76 3.96 5.93
CA GLN A 254 20.69 5.04 6.93
C GLN A 254 19.45 5.00 7.83
N LEU A 255 18.53 4.06 7.64
CA LEU A 255 17.27 4.00 8.41
C LEU A 255 17.21 2.93 9.51
N PHE A 256 18.23 2.08 9.64
CA PHE A 256 18.23 0.98 10.61
C PHE A 256 19.63 0.65 11.18
N GLN A 257 20.34 1.66 11.66
CA GLN A 257 21.35 1.40 12.70
C GLN A 257 20.75 1.75 14.05
N LEU A 258 20.21 0.73 14.73
CA LEU A 258 20.31 0.42 16.16
C LEU A 258 19.30 -0.67 16.51
N VAL A 259 19.64 -1.93 16.22
CA VAL A 259 19.95 -3.02 17.17
C VAL A 259 20.68 -4.11 16.38
#